data_AF-A0A920PI65-F1
#
_entry.id   AF-A0A920PI65-F1
#
_cell.length_a   1.000
_cell.length_b   1.000
_cell.length_c   1.000
_cell.angle_alpha   90.00
_cell.angle_beta   90.00
_cell.angle_gamma   90.00
#
_symmetry.space_group_name_H-M   'P 1'
#
loop_
_entity.id
_entity.type
_entity.pdbx_description
1 polymer ?
#
loop_
_entity_poly.entity_id
_entity_poly.type
_entity_poly.pdbx_seq_one_letter_code
_entity_poly.pdbx_strand_id
1 'polypeptide(L)'
;MKSLWELTSDRAGHGQCVEDAGVVNVVNFPFADAQAINFIEANLSDGTVGDVTGVDVRLHFTSWPRVWQKTARWLSLREQGGFIREVVSHYIYLVERLFGSAKVLDASVQFPEDLSLCETHFMASLDCGGQYISLSGGSGGVGPDIVEFTFGARNPHSAHGTGIS
;
A
#
# COMPACT_ATOMS: atom_id res chain seq x y z
N MET A 1 19.88 -17.82 3.71
CA MET A 1 18.45 -17.67 4.03
C MET A 1 17.84 -16.96 2.83
N LYS A 2 17.26 -17.70 1.89
CA LYS A 2 16.74 -17.11 0.65
C LYS A 2 15.46 -16.36 0.98
N SER A 3 15.38 -15.11 0.55
CA SER A 3 14.19 -14.30 0.72
C SER A 3 13.10 -14.78 -0.25
N LEU A 4 11.83 -14.56 0.11
CA LEU A 4 10.66 -14.93 -0.69
C LEU A 4 10.70 -14.32 -2.11
N TRP A 5 11.51 -13.27 -2.30
CA TRP A 5 11.76 -12.55 -3.55
C TRP A 5 12.40 -13.37 -4.68
N GLU A 6 13.20 -14.40 -4.37
CA GLU A 6 13.85 -15.22 -5.41
C GLU A 6 12.91 -16.22 -6.09
N LEU A 7 11.68 -16.42 -5.58
CA LEU A 7 10.77 -17.51 -5.99
C LEU A 7 9.59 -17.06 -6.87
N THR A 8 9.31 -15.75 -7.00
CA THR A 8 8.06 -15.24 -7.62
C THR A 8 8.24 -14.54 -8.97
N SER A 9 9.46 -14.45 -9.51
CA SER A 9 9.79 -13.67 -10.72
C SER A 9 9.19 -14.16 -12.05
N ASP A 10 8.32 -15.19 -12.06
CA ASP A 10 7.97 -15.91 -13.30
C ASP A 10 6.55 -15.64 -13.87
N ARG A 11 5.71 -14.78 -13.25
CA ARG A 11 4.37 -14.46 -13.81
C ARG A 11 3.86 -13.07 -13.42
N ALA A 12 3.95 -12.09 -14.34
CA ALA A 12 3.26 -10.79 -14.23
C ALA A 12 2.23 -10.62 -15.37
N GLY A 13 1.03 -10.13 -15.05
CA GLY A 13 -0.08 -9.86 -15.97
C GLY A 13 -0.45 -8.36 -16.00
N HIS A 14 -0.84 -7.88 -17.17
CA HIS A 14 -1.07 -6.47 -17.55
C HIS A 14 -2.25 -5.76 -16.84
N GLY A 15 -2.06 -4.48 -16.47
CA GLY A 15 -3.13 -3.56 -16.03
C GLY A 15 -3.47 -2.50 -17.09
N GLN A 16 -4.76 -2.11 -17.19
CA GLN A 16 -5.28 -1.08 -18.11
C GLN A 16 -5.65 0.22 -17.37
N CYS A 17 -5.46 1.37 -18.05
CA CYS A 17 -5.75 2.73 -17.57
C CYS A 17 -7.23 3.12 -17.81
N VAL A 18 -7.86 3.84 -16.86
CA VAL A 18 -9.16 4.50 -17.05
C VAL A 18 -9.04 5.97 -16.64
N GLU A 19 -9.25 6.87 -17.58
CA GLU A 19 -9.28 8.33 -17.44
C GLU A 19 -10.75 8.77 -17.43
N ASP A 20 -11.23 9.43 -16.35
CA ASP A 20 -12.35 10.41 -16.37
C ASP A 20 -12.86 10.90 -14.99
N ALA A 21 -12.21 10.52 -13.89
CA ALA A 21 -12.27 11.32 -12.66
C ALA A 21 -10.88 11.89 -12.44
N GLY A 22 -10.73 13.11 -11.91
CA GLY A 22 -9.44 13.69 -11.50
C GLY A 22 -8.75 12.94 -10.34
N VAL A 23 -8.92 11.62 -10.30
CA VAL A 23 -8.32 10.62 -9.43
C VAL A 23 -7.61 9.65 -10.37
N VAL A 24 -6.29 9.79 -10.52
CA VAL A 24 -5.48 8.76 -11.17
C VAL A 24 -5.60 7.51 -10.31
N ASN A 25 -6.27 6.47 -10.84
CA ASN A 25 -6.72 5.32 -10.08
C ASN A 25 -6.09 4.01 -10.61
N VAL A 26 -5.65 3.21 -9.64
CA VAL A 26 -5.37 1.76 -9.64
C VAL A 26 -4.04 1.30 -10.26
N VAL A 27 -3.14 0.84 -9.37
CA VAL A 27 -2.29 -0.34 -9.66
C VAL A 27 -2.45 -1.34 -8.51
N ASN A 28 -2.87 -2.55 -8.89
CA ASN A 28 -3.02 -3.73 -8.02
C ASN A 28 -1.63 -4.34 -7.79
N PHE A 29 -1.14 -4.34 -6.54
CA PHE A 29 0.21 -4.80 -6.20
C PHE A 29 0.15 -6.14 -5.47
N PRO A 30 0.20 -7.29 -6.14
CA PRO A 30 0.51 -8.51 -5.43
C PRO A 30 1.99 -8.58 -5.03
N PHE A 31 2.89 -7.84 -5.70
CA PHE A 31 4.33 -7.85 -5.45
C PHE A 31 4.94 -6.49 -5.86
N ALA A 32 5.66 -5.81 -4.97
CA ALA A 32 6.34 -4.56 -5.27
C ALA A 32 7.42 -4.76 -6.36
N ASP A 33 7.05 -4.57 -7.62
CA ASP A 33 7.96 -4.62 -8.75
C ASP A 33 8.78 -3.32 -8.81
N ALA A 34 10.09 -3.45 -8.99
CA ALA A 34 11.00 -2.34 -9.21
C ALA A 34 10.55 -1.46 -10.40
N GLN A 35 9.90 -2.06 -11.41
CA GLN A 35 9.39 -1.30 -12.55
C GLN A 35 8.25 -0.34 -12.19
N ALA A 36 7.34 -0.75 -11.30
CA ALA A 36 6.23 0.10 -10.86
C ALA A 36 6.71 1.21 -9.91
N ILE A 37 7.68 0.91 -9.04
CA ILE A 37 8.34 1.92 -8.21
C ILE A 37 9.06 2.94 -9.08
N ASN A 38 9.84 2.49 -10.08
CA ASN A 38 10.50 3.37 -11.03
C ASN A 38 9.51 4.19 -11.85
N PHE A 39 8.35 3.63 -12.20
CA PHE A 39 7.28 4.35 -12.88
C PHE A 39 6.71 5.46 -11.98
N ILE A 40 6.41 5.19 -10.72
CA ILE A 40 5.94 6.20 -9.76
C ILE A 40 7.00 7.28 -9.57
N GLU A 41 8.27 6.90 -9.33
CA GLU A 41 9.38 7.86 -9.18
C GLU A 41 9.55 8.73 -10.44
N ALA A 42 9.49 8.13 -11.64
CA ALA A 42 9.63 8.85 -12.91
C ALA A 42 8.49 9.86 -13.12
N ASN A 43 7.24 9.44 -12.93
CA ASN A 43 6.06 10.28 -13.14
C ASN A 43 5.86 11.36 -12.04
N LEU A 44 6.42 11.13 -10.84
CA LEU A 44 6.53 12.18 -9.82
C LEU A 44 7.61 13.20 -10.20
N SER A 45 8.73 12.74 -10.78
CA SER A 45 9.85 13.62 -11.14
C SER A 45 9.60 14.48 -12.38
N ASP A 46 8.78 14.01 -13.32
CA ASP A 46 8.46 14.73 -14.56
C ASP A 46 7.25 15.68 -14.43
N GLY A 47 6.58 15.68 -13.28
CA GLY A 47 5.44 16.54 -12.97
C GLY A 47 4.12 16.11 -13.61
N THR A 48 4.06 14.98 -14.31
CA THR A 48 2.85 14.48 -15.00
C THR A 48 1.72 14.15 -14.02
N VAL A 49 2.07 13.70 -12.81
CA VAL A 49 1.11 13.36 -11.76
C VAL A 49 0.52 14.60 -11.07
N GLY A 50 1.15 15.78 -11.16
CA GLY A 50 0.76 16.96 -10.39
C GLY A 50 1.13 16.87 -8.90
N ASP A 51 0.60 17.77 -8.08
CA ASP A 51 0.94 17.81 -6.65
C ASP A 51 0.22 16.69 -5.89
N VAL A 52 0.97 15.73 -5.34
CA VAL A 52 0.40 14.65 -4.51
C VAL A 52 -0.31 15.24 -3.29
N THR A 53 -1.56 14.88 -3.07
CA THR A 53 -2.38 15.36 -1.95
C THR A 53 -2.51 14.35 -0.82
N GLY A 54 -2.20 13.08 -1.08
CA GLY A 54 -2.15 12.03 -0.06
C GLY A 54 -1.99 10.65 -0.68
N VAL A 55 -1.75 9.65 0.17
CA VAL A 55 -1.65 8.24 -0.20
C VAL A 55 -2.64 7.42 0.62
N ASP A 56 -3.25 6.41 0.01
CA ASP A 56 -4.07 5.43 0.69
C ASP A 56 -3.60 4.01 0.34
N VAL A 57 -3.36 3.22 1.38
CA VAL A 57 -2.91 1.82 1.29
C VAL A 57 -3.97 0.93 1.90
N ARG A 58 -4.53 0.01 1.11
CA ARG A 58 -5.58 -0.91 1.54
C ARG A 58 -5.16 -2.36 1.37
N LEU A 59 -5.37 -3.14 2.41
CA LEU A 59 -5.08 -4.57 2.41
C LEU A 59 -6.33 -5.37 2.81
N HIS A 60 -6.59 -6.44 2.08
CA HIS A 60 -7.53 -7.47 2.52
C HIS A 60 -6.93 -8.83 2.19
N PHE A 61 -6.91 -9.72 3.19
CA PHE A 61 -6.55 -11.12 2.99
C PHE A 61 -7.74 -12.00 3.34
N THR A 62 -8.12 -12.92 2.46
CA THR A 62 -9.17 -13.90 2.77
C THR A 62 -8.79 -14.70 4.02
N SER A 63 -7.51 -15.02 4.15
CA SER A 63 -6.93 -15.64 5.34
C SER A 63 -5.47 -15.28 5.48
N TRP A 64 -5.03 -14.98 6.70
CA TRP A 64 -3.62 -14.84 7.04
C TRP A 64 -3.18 -15.95 8.00
N PRO A 65 -2.05 -16.64 7.74
CA PRO A 65 -1.25 -16.61 6.52
C PRO A 65 -2.04 -17.14 5.32
N ARG A 66 -1.62 -16.75 4.11
CA ARG A 66 -2.30 -17.19 2.90
C ARG A 66 -2.19 -18.70 2.73
N VAL A 67 -3.11 -19.30 1.97
CA VAL A 67 -3.21 -20.77 1.83
C VAL A 67 -1.88 -21.41 1.41
N TRP A 68 -1.14 -20.77 0.50
CA TRP A 68 0.16 -21.23 0.03
C TRP A 68 1.32 -20.97 1.01
N GLN A 69 1.11 -20.13 2.03
CA GLN A 69 2.06 -19.82 3.10
C GLN A 69 1.85 -20.67 4.37
N LYS A 70 0.86 -21.57 4.40
CA LYS A 70 0.47 -22.33 5.60
C LYS A 70 1.60 -23.17 6.23
N THR A 71 2.63 -23.53 5.47
CA THR A 71 3.81 -24.24 6.01
C THR A 71 4.70 -23.34 6.87
N ALA A 72 4.62 -22.02 6.70
CA ALA A 72 5.31 -21.01 7.50
C ALA A 72 4.43 -20.56 8.68
N ARG A 73 4.17 -21.49 9.63
CA ARG A 73 3.31 -21.24 10.82
C ARG A 73 3.72 -20.00 11.64
N TRP A 74 4.98 -19.59 11.57
CA TRP A 74 5.50 -18.41 12.25
C TRP A 74 4.84 -17.11 11.79
N LEU A 75 4.31 -17.05 10.56
CA LEU A 75 3.59 -15.88 10.02
C LEU A 75 2.30 -15.58 10.79
N SER A 76 1.71 -16.59 11.45
CA SER A 76 0.53 -16.44 12.31
C SER A 76 0.88 -15.93 13.71
N LEU A 77 2.15 -15.92 14.10
CA LEU A 77 2.57 -15.59 15.47
C LEU A 77 2.87 -14.10 15.58
N ARG A 78 2.46 -13.49 16.69
CA ARG A 78 2.62 -12.04 16.91
C ARG A 78 4.07 -11.59 17.01
N GLU A 79 4.92 -12.38 17.67
CA GLU A 79 6.32 -12.00 17.88
C GLU A 79 7.11 -11.88 16.58
N GLN A 80 6.78 -12.73 15.62
CA GLN A 80 7.60 -12.95 14.45
C GLN A 80 6.84 -12.93 13.14
N GLY A 81 5.57 -12.55 13.11
CA GLY A 81 4.73 -12.64 11.92
C GLY A 81 3.83 -11.43 11.77
N GLY A 82 2.64 -11.67 11.23
CA GLY A 82 1.67 -10.61 10.96
C GLY A 82 1.89 -9.94 9.61
N PHE A 83 0.80 -9.64 8.91
CA PHE A 83 0.86 -8.97 7.62
C PHE A 83 1.27 -7.49 7.74
N ILE A 84 1.11 -6.86 8.90
CA ILE A 84 1.67 -5.53 9.15
C ILE A 84 3.19 -5.58 8.97
N ARG A 85 3.84 -6.57 9.60
CA ARG A 85 5.29 -6.68 9.54
C ARG A 85 5.78 -7.18 8.17
N GLU A 86 5.08 -8.14 7.58
CA GLU A 86 5.52 -8.82 6.36
C GLU A 86 5.06 -8.16 5.07
N VAL A 87 4.03 -7.31 5.10
CA VAL A 87 3.47 -6.65 3.92
C VAL A 87 3.47 -5.14 4.09
N VAL A 88 2.87 -4.62 5.17
CA VAL A 88 2.72 -3.16 5.36
C VAL A 88 4.08 -2.46 5.46
N SER A 89 5.10 -3.11 6.04
CA SER A 89 6.47 -2.59 6.11
C SER A 89 7.05 -2.20 4.73
N HIS A 90 6.72 -2.93 3.67
CA HIS A 90 7.16 -2.60 2.31
C HIS A 90 6.55 -1.30 1.80
N TYR A 91 5.30 -1.02 2.16
CA TYR A 91 4.61 0.21 1.78
C TYR A 91 5.06 1.39 2.64
N ILE A 92 5.36 1.18 3.93
CA ILE A 92 5.99 2.19 4.77
C ILE A 92 7.36 2.57 4.17
N TYR A 93 8.19 1.59 3.82
CA TYR A 93 9.47 1.85 3.16
C TYR A 93 9.30 2.64 1.84
N LEU A 94 8.29 2.27 1.03
CA LEU A 94 7.99 2.97 -0.21
C LEU A 94 7.61 4.44 0.03
N VAL A 95 6.68 4.73 0.94
CA VAL A 95 6.29 6.13 1.22
C VAL A 95 7.43 6.92 1.84
N GLU A 96 8.27 6.29 2.66
CA GLU A 96 9.45 6.95 3.22
C GLU A 96 10.46 7.32 2.14
N ARG A 97 10.64 6.45 1.15
CA ARG A 97 11.51 6.70 0.00
C ARG A 97 10.98 7.80 -0.90
N LEU A 98 9.66 7.86 -1.11
CA LEU A 98 9.02 8.84 -2.00
C LEU A 98 8.88 10.22 -1.36
N PHE A 99 8.49 10.29 -0.08
CA PHE A 99 8.07 11.54 0.56
C PHE A 99 8.94 11.93 1.77
N GLY A 100 9.84 11.05 2.22
CA GLY A 100 10.69 11.27 3.40
C GLY A 100 10.17 10.56 4.65
N SER A 101 10.92 10.69 5.76
CA SER A 101 10.70 9.91 6.99
C SER A 101 9.25 9.90 7.46
N ALA A 102 8.76 8.72 7.82
CA ALA A 102 7.41 8.53 8.31
C ALA A 102 7.30 8.86 9.81
N LYS A 103 6.29 9.64 10.14
CA LYS A 103 5.86 9.90 11.52
C LYS A 103 4.44 9.37 11.71
N VAL A 104 4.27 8.49 12.67
CA VAL A 104 2.93 7.98 13.03
C VAL A 104 2.11 9.12 13.64
N LEU A 105 0.91 9.35 13.09
CA LEU A 105 -0.08 10.29 13.60
C LEU A 105 -1.09 9.57 14.50
N ASP A 106 -1.62 8.45 14.02
CA ASP A 106 -2.54 7.57 14.75
C ASP A 106 -2.37 6.12 14.31
N ALA A 107 -2.61 5.17 15.21
CA ALA A 107 -2.57 3.74 14.90
C ALA A 107 -3.44 2.92 15.86
N SER A 108 -4.23 2.01 15.29
CA SER A 108 -5.06 1.05 16.01
C SER A 108 -4.90 -0.33 15.38
N VAL A 109 -4.64 -1.34 16.21
CA VAL A 109 -4.44 -2.73 15.77
C VAL A 109 -5.30 -3.64 16.62
N GLN A 110 -6.01 -4.56 15.96
CA GLN A 110 -6.86 -5.56 16.59
C GLN A 110 -6.15 -6.91 16.58
N PHE A 111 -6.10 -7.54 17.74
CA PHE A 111 -5.56 -8.89 17.95
C PHE A 111 -6.68 -9.83 18.37
N PRO A 112 -6.57 -11.14 18.08
CA PRO A 112 -7.50 -12.13 18.62
C PRO A 112 -7.29 -12.32 20.13
N GLU A 113 -8.21 -13.06 20.78
CA GLU A 113 -8.12 -13.37 22.22
C GLU A 113 -6.84 -14.14 22.57
N ASP A 114 -6.39 -15.03 21.68
CA ASP A 114 -5.09 -15.70 21.81
C ASP A 114 -3.96 -14.71 21.49
N LEU A 115 -3.32 -14.20 22.55
CA LEU A 115 -2.27 -13.19 22.47
C LEU A 115 -0.99 -13.65 21.74
N SER A 116 -0.84 -14.95 21.49
CA SER A 116 0.27 -15.49 20.71
C SER A 116 0.11 -15.24 19.21
N LEU A 117 -1.12 -14.99 18.74
CA LEU A 117 -1.45 -14.82 17.34
C LEU A 117 -1.30 -13.36 16.90
N CYS A 118 -0.94 -13.18 15.64
CA CYS A 118 -0.76 -11.87 15.02
C CYS A 118 -2.09 -11.13 14.85
N GLU A 119 -1.99 -9.88 14.41
CA GLU A 119 -3.12 -9.00 14.15
C GLU A 119 -4.13 -9.60 13.17
N THR A 120 -5.37 -9.14 13.31
CA THR A 120 -6.46 -9.41 12.38
C THR A 120 -6.81 -8.19 11.55
N HIS A 121 -6.77 -7.00 12.15
CA HIS A 121 -7.14 -5.74 11.52
C HIS A 121 -6.26 -4.61 12.01
N PHE A 122 -6.08 -3.59 11.18
CA PHE A 122 -5.45 -2.35 11.59
C PHE A 122 -5.96 -1.15 10.80
N MET A 123 -5.80 0.02 11.41
CA MET A 123 -5.89 1.32 10.76
C MET A 123 -4.73 2.17 11.28
N ALA A 124 -4.09 2.92 10.41
CA ALA A 124 -3.03 3.83 10.77
C ALA A 124 -3.03 5.05 9.85
N SER A 125 -2.50 6.16 10.37
CA SER A 125 -2.20 7.34 9.57
C SER A 125 -0.80 7.86 9.89
N LEU A 126 -0.09 8.30 8.85
CA LEU A 126 1.27 8.78 8.92
C LEU A 126 1.38 10.15 8.26
N ASP A 127 2.31 10.96 8.74
CA ASP A 127 2.87 12.10 8.01
C ASP A 127 4.22 11.67 7.44
N CYS A 128 4.42 11.81 6.13
CA CYS A 128 5.70 11.56 5.46
C CYS A 128 6.09 12.83 4.72
N GLY A 129 6.98 13.64 5.31
CA GLY A 129 7.43 14.90 4.71
C GLY A 129 6.30 15.90 4.41
N GLY A 130 5.25 15.93 5.23
CA GLY A 130 4.05 16.76 5.00
C GLY A 130 2.96 16.08 4.17
N GLN A 131 3.21 14.86 3.65
CA GLN A 131 2.20 14.07 2.97
C GLN A 131 1.42 13.18 3.94
N TYR A 132 0.10 13.29 3.90
CA TYR A 132 -0.78 12.40 4.66
C TYR A 132 -0.88 11.02 4.00
N ILE A 133 -0.56 9.97 4.76
CA ILE A 133 -0.65 8.57 4.34
C ILE A 133 -1.69 7.87 5.21
N SER A 134 -2.71 7.27 4.59
CA SER A 134 -3.71 6.41 5.22
C SER A 134 -3.38 4.95 4.95
N LEU A 135 -3.42 4.11 5.99
CA LEU A 135 -3.25 2.67 5.87
C LEU A 135 -4.39 1.97 6.58
N SER A 136 -4.97 0.97 5.93
CA SER A 136 -5.95 0.09 6.55
C SER A 136 -5.83 -1.32 6.02
N GLY A 137 -6.15 -2.29 6.86
CA GLY A 137 -6.28 -3.63 6.36
C GLY A 137 -6.80 -4.65 7.34
N GLY A 138 -7.18 -5.79 6.79
CA GLY A 138 -7.78 -6.89 7.54
C GLY A 138 -7.48 -8.25 6.95
N SER A 139 -7.59 -9.27 7.81
CA SER A 139 -7.54 -10.67 7.45
C SER A 139 -8.80 -11.38 7.92
N GLY A 140 -9.39 -12.18 7.04
CA GLY A 140 -10.64 -12.89 7.23
C GLY A 140 -11.77 -12.30 6.37
N GLY A 141 -12.88 -13.03 6.27
CA GLY A 141 -14.04 -12.62 5.48
C GLY A 141 -14.05 -13.22 4.07
N VAL A 142 -14.91 -12.67 3.20
CA VAL A 142 -15.14 -13.14 1.84
C VAL A 142 -14.67 -12.07 0.86
N GLY A 143 -13.82 -12.46 -0.08
CA GLY A 143 -13.29 -11.57 -1.11
C GLY A 143 -11.89 -12.01 -1.53
N PRO A 144 -11.36 -11.44 -2.62
CA PRO A 144 -10.01 -11.72 -3.07
C PRO A 144 -8.97 -11.12 -2.11
N ASP A 145 -7.76 -11.67 -2.12
CA ASP A 145 -6.62 -10.98 -1.53
C ASP A 145 -6.34 -9.71 -2.36
N ILE A 146 -6.31 -8.55 -1.70
CA ILE A 146 -5.97 -7.26 -2.33
C ILE A 146 -4.86 -6.58 -1.54
N VAL A 147 -3.98 -5.91 -2.27
CA VAL A 147 -3.09 -4.91 -1.70
C VAL A 147 -3.04 -3.76 -2.71
N GLU A 148 -3.62 -2.64 -2.31
CA GLU A 148 -3.79 -1.46 -3.16
C GLU A 148 -2.97 -0.32 -2.57
N PHE A 149 -2.23 0.35 -3.45
CA PHE A 149 -1.54 1.59 -3.15
C PHE A 149 -2.05 2.64 -4.13
N THR A 150 -2.66 3.69 -3.60
CA THR A 150 -3.22 4.77 -4.39
C THR A 150 -2.71 6.10 -3.88
N PHE A 151 -2.53 7.06 -4.77
CA PHE A 151 -2.19 8.43 -4.41
C PHE A 151 -3.18 9.37 -5.09
N GLY A 152 -3.66 10.36 -4.35
CA GLY A 152 -4.40 11.47 -4.92
C GLY A 152 -3.42 12.52 -5.40
N ALA A 153 -3.71 13.16 -6.52
CA ALA A 153 -2.93 14.31 -6.97
C ALA A 153 -3.84 15.41 -7.50
N ARG A 154 -3.41 16.66 -7.28
CA ARG A 154 -4.10 17.85 -7.79
C ARG A 154 -3.45 18.26 -9.10
N ASN A 155 -4.25 18.34 -10.16
CA ASN A 155 -3.77 18.80 -11.44
C ASN A 155 -3.40 20.31 -11.34
N PRO A 156 -2.16 20.72 -11.65
CA PRO A 156 -1.74 22.12 -11.56
C PRO A 156 -2.52 23.05 -12.50
N HIS A 157 -3.14 22.52 -13.57
CA HIS A 157 -3.83 23.32 -14.58
C HIS A 157 -5.28 23.69 -14.25
N SER A 158 -5.88 23.21 -13.16
CA SER A 158 -7.29 23.50 -12.84
C SER A 158 -7.51 24.82 -12.09
N ALA A 159 -6.46 25.61 -11.85
CA ALA A 159 -6.56 26.84 -11.05
C ALA A 159 -6.81 28.13 -11.86
N HIS A 160 -6.91 28.09 -13.19
CA HIS A 160 -7.13 29.28 -14.03
C HIS A 160 -8.26 29.07 -15.05
N GLY A 161 -9.47 29.47 -14.67
CA GLY A 161 -10.64 29.63 -15.55
C GLY A 161 -11.94 29.41 -14.75
N THR A 162 -12.85 30.35 -14.56
CA THR A 162 -13.21 31.55 -15.33
C THR A 162 -13.75 32.63 -14.38
N GLY A 163 -13.01 33.73 -14.23
CA GLY A 163 -13.62 35.03 -13.93
C GLY A 163 -14.19 35.57 -15.23
N ILE A 164 -15.50 35.48 -15.40
CA ILE A 164 -16.23 36.25 -16.42
C ILE A 164 -16.71 37.53 -15.74
N SER A 165 -16.30 38.65 -16.35
CA SER A 165 -16.68 40.03 -16.05
C SER A 165 -18.18 40.27 -16.14
#